data_AF-A0A7W0VMN8-F1
#
_entry.id   AF-A0A7W0VMN8-F1
#
_cell.length_a   1.000
_cell.length_b   1.000
_cell.length_c   1.000
_cell.angle_alpha   90.00
_cell.angle_beta   90.00
_cell.angle_gamma   90.00
#
_symmetry.space_group_name_H-M   'P 1'
#
loop_
_entity.id
_entity.type
_entity.pdbx_description
1 polymer ?
#
loop_
_entity_poly.entity_id
_entity_poly.type
_entity_poly.pdbx_seq_one_letter_code
_entity_poly.pdbx_strand_id
1 'polypeptide(L)'
;MQRCVAALLALGLASGCTTKNGGKIGTLAGVGILSIGFALQAGAFGPGGETDPEDVAFIPLTIGALIAIPSLYVYVTARDEDDAAKAPPVPPRDSQVEKRAVERERAWQLTKQAMEAARGGDCATTARLGSEVQALDADFYESVFVRDAANARCLTPPAASSTAPD
;
A
#
# COMPACT_ATOMS: atom_id res chain seq x y z
N MET A 1 -19.20 4.32 27.93
CA MET A 1 -17.90 4.41 27.24
C MET A 1 -17.98 4.46 25.70
N GLN A 2 -19.15 4.20 25.08
CA GLN A 2 -19.28 4.11 23.62
C GLN A 2 -19.44 5.45 22.88
N ARG A 3 -19.65 6.55 23.61
CA ARG A 3 -19.84 7.90 23.03
C ARG A 3 -18.55 8.70 22.83
N CYS A 4 -17.43 8.31 23.46
CA CYS A 4 -16.16 9.02 23.31
C CYS A 4 -15.39 8.63 22.04
N VAL A 5 -15.61 7.43 21.50
CA VAL A 5 -14.89 6.93 20.31
C VAL A 5 -15.35 7.67 19.02
N ALA A 6 -16.60 8.12 18.97
CA ALA A 6 -17.14 8.82 17.80
C ALA A 6 -16.54 10.23 17.59
N ALA A 7 -16.08 10.90 18.65
CA ALA A 7 -15.53 12.26 18.56
C ALA A 7 -14.09 12.28 18.00
N LEU A 8 -13.30 11.23 18.26
CA LEU A 8 -11.93 11.14 17.75
C LEU A 8 -11.88 10.80 16.25
N LEU A 9 -12.87 10.08 15.74
CA LEU A 9 -12.98 9.76 14.31
C LEU A 9 -13.39 10.97 13.45
N ALA A 10 -14.09 11.96 14.03
CA ALA A 10 -14.51 13.18 13.33
C ALA A 10 -13.36 14.17 13.09
N LEU A 11 -12.32 14.16 13.94
CA LEU A 11 -11.16 15.07 13.80
C LEU A 11 -10.11 14.57 12.79
N GLY A 12 -10.12 13.28 12.43
CA GLY A 12 -9.18 12.71 11.45
C GLY A 12 -9.53 12.96 9.98
N LEU A 13 -10.77 13.35 9.68
CA LEU A 13 -11.26 13.47 8.29
C LEU A 13 -11.21 14.90 7.72
N ALA A 14 -10.81 15.91 8.51
CA ALA A 14 -10.79 17.31 8.07
C ALA A 14 -9.43 17.79 7.51
N SER A 15 -8.37 16.98 7.55
CA SER A 15 -7.02 17.36 7.06
C SER A 15 -6.75 16.99 5.60
N GLY A 16 -7.76 16.55 4.85
CA GLY A 16 -7.63 16.12 3.45
C GLY A 16 -8.07 17.18 2.44
N CYS A 17 -7.60 18.43 2.53
CA CYS A 17 -7.85 19.42 1.48
C CYS A 17 -6.57 20.13 1.03
N THR A 18 -6.30 20.01 -0.28
CA THR A 18 -5.48 20.89 -1.12
C THR A 18 -3.99 20.57 -1.24
N THR A 19 -3.66 19.73 -2.23
CA THR A 19 -2.50 19.99 -3.10
C THR A 19 -2.89 19.59 -4.52
N LYS A 20 -3.51 20.54 -5.23
CA LYS A 20 -3.66 20.51 -6.68
C LYS A 20 -2.83 21.66 -7.24
N ASN A 21 -1.95 21.31 -8.17
CA ASN A 21 -1.10 22.14 -9.02
C ASN A 21 0.29 22.54 -8.48
N GLY A 22 1.29 21.78 -8.94
CA GLY A 22 2.39 22.29 -9.75
C GLY A 22 3.11 23.53 -9.23
N GLY A 23 4.08 23.34 -8.35
CA GLY A 23 5.01 24.38 -7.96
C GLY A 23 5.91 23.88 -6.84
N LYS A 24 7.20 23.73 -7.14
CA LYS A 24 8.23 23.41 -6.15
C LYS A 24 8.33 24.57 -5.14
N ILE A 25 8.67 24.23 -3.89
CA ILE A 25 9.13 25.07 -2.78
C ILE A 25 8.05 25.46 -1.75
N GLY A 26 8.20 24.92 -0.53
CA GLY A 26 7.98 25.66 0.72
C GLY A 26 6.62 25.51 1.40
N THR A 27 6.39 24.42 2.14
CA THR A 27 5.44 24.45 3.27
C THR A 27 5.86 23.47 4.37
N LEU A 28 7.02 23.76 4.97
CA LEU A 28 7.60 23.04 6.11
C LEU A 28 7.53 23.93 7.36
N ALA A 29 6.31 24.37 7.72
CA ALA A 29 6.02 25.08 8.96
C ALA A 29 4.50 25.10 9.20
N GLY A 30 3.97 24.14 9.96
CA GLY A 30 2.53 24.19 10.28
C GLY A 30 1.91 23.05 11.08
N VAL A 31 2.64 22.01 11.47
CA VAL A 31 2.07 20.87 12.23
C VAL A 31 2.86 20.57 13.52
N GLY A 32 3.51 21.59 14.10
CA GLY A 32 4.40 21.43 15.26
C GLY A 32 3.83 21.81 16.63
N ILE A 33 2.67 22.46 16.74
CA ILE A 33 2.24 23.09 18.02
C ILE A 33 0.75 22.86 18.34
N LEU A 34 0.26 21.62 18.36
CA LEU A 34 -1.06 21.32 18.93
C LEU A 34 -1.13 20.07 19.83
N SER A 35 -0.04 19.34 20.04
CA SER A 35 -0.06 18.07 20.78
C SER A 35 0.37 18.14 22.26
N ILE A 36 0.88 19.27 22.75
CA ILE A 36 1.34 19.39 24.16
C ILE A 36 0.18 19.69 25.15
N GLY A 37 -1.01 20.07 24.67
CA GLY A 37 -2.12 20.49 25.53
C GLY A 37 -2.94 19.38 26.20
N PHE A 38 -2.91 18.14 25.70
CA PHE A 38 -3.90 17.12 26.13
C PHE A 38 -3.42 16.18 27.25
N ALA A 39 -2.11 16.09 27.51
CA ALA A 39 -1.58 15.15 28.50
C ALA A 39 -1.77 15.61 29.96
N LEU A 40 -1.97 16.91 30.20
CA LEU A 40 -2.18 17.43 31.56
C LEU A 40 -3.65 17.43 32.00
N GLN A 41 -4.61 17.24 31.08
CA GLN A 41 -6.04 17.34 31.44
C GLN A 41 -6.67 16.01 31.87
N ALA A 42 -6.04 14.87 31.57
CA ALA A 42 -6.58 13.55 31.91
C ALA A 42 -6.14 13.00 33.29
N GLY A 43 -5.23 13.68 34.00
CA GLY A 43 -4.59 13.12 35.19
C GLY A 43 -5.01 13.67 36.56
N ALA A 44 -5.90 14.67 36.66
CA ALA A 44 -5.98 15.45 37.90
C ALA A 44 -7.32 15.52 38.66
N PHE A 45 -8.47 15.08 38.14
CA PHE A 45 -9.74 15.27 38.88
C PHE A 45 -10.75 14.13 38.72
N GLY A 46 -10.52 13.03 39.42
CA GLY A 46 -11.55 12.05 39.78
C GLY A 46 -11.39 11.69 41.26
N PRO A 47 -12.31 12.10 42.14
CA PRO A 47 -12.21 11.75 43.56
C PRO A 47 -12.65 10.29 43.76
N GLY A 48 -11.73 9.44 44.18
CA GLY A 48 -12.08 8.16 44.83
C GLY A 48 -11.91 6.88 43.99
N GLY A 49 -10.80 6.72 43.28
CA GLY A 49 -10.40 5.43 42.73
C GLY A 49 -9.08 4.96 43.34
N GLU A 50 -9.14 3.99 44.25
CA GLU A 50 -8.00 3.13 44.58
C GLU A 50 -7.47 2.57 43.26
N THR A 51 -6.25 2.95 42.87
CA THR A 51 -5.60 2.45 41.66
C THR A 51 -4.60 1.38 42.10
N ASP A 52 -4.85 0.15 41.67
CA ASP A 52 -3.92 -0.96 41.87
C ASP A 52 -2.57 -0.64 41.19
N PRO A 53 -1.43 -0.96 41.83
CA PRO A 53 -0.09 -0.52 41.41
C PRO A 53 0.38 -1.11 40.06
N GLU A 54 -0.39 -2.00 39.45
CA GLU A 54 -0.07 -2.70 38.21
C GLU A 54 -0.53 -1.96 36.93
N ASP A 55 -1.37 -0.93 37.03
CA ASP A 55 -1.81 -0.13 35.87
C ASP A 55 -0.94 1.11 35.57
N VAL A 56 0.03 1.44 36.42
CA VAL A 56 0.86 2.65 36.28
C VAL A 56 2.06 2.44 35.33
N ALA A 57 2.37 1.18 34.97
CA ALA A 57 3.54 0.86 34.15
C ALA A 57 3.34 1.05 32.64
N PHE A 58 2.12 1.25 32.16
CA PHE A 58 1.82 1.28 30.71
C PHE A 58 1.90 2.67 30.06
N ILE A 59 1.99 3.75 30.85
CA ILE A 59 1.92 5.13 30.36
C ILE A 59 3.25 5.68 29.78
N PRO A 60 4.46 5.33 30.25
CA PRO A 60 5.69 5.97 29.75
C PRO A 60 6.15 5.46 28.37
N LEU A 61 5.68 4.30 27.91
CA LEU A 61 6.16 3.69 26.66
C LEU A 61 5.54 4.30 25.39
N THR A 62 4.33 4.83 25.45
CA THR A 62 3.64 5.42 24.28
C THR A 62 4.10 6.85 23.99
N ILE A 63 4.44 7.63 25.03
CA ILE A 63 4.90 9.01 24.87
C ILE A 63 6.35 9.06 24.32
N GLY A 64 7.23 8.14 24.75
CA GLY A 64 8.60 8.06 24.23
C GLY A 64 8.68 7.75 22.73
N ALA A 65 7.78 6.88 22.23
CA ALA A 65 7.72 6.50 20.83
C ALA A 65 7.30 7.67 19.90
N LEU A 66 6.43 8.57 20.37
CA LEU A 66 5.94 9.69 19.57
C LEU A 66 6.97 10.81 19.36
N ILE A 67 7.98 10.93 20.23
CA ILE A 67 9.01 11.98 20.14
C ILE A 67 10.23 11.51 19.34
N ALA A 68 10.59 10.23 19.42
CA ALA A 68 11.78 9.69 18.74
C ALA A 68 11.62 9.57 17.22
N ILE A 69 10.42 9.21 16.74
CA ILE A 69 10.14 8.96 15.31
C ILE A 69 10.29 10.22 14.43
N PRO A 70 9.72 11.39 14.77
CA PRO A 70 9.88 12.59 13.92
C PRO A 70 11.33 13.11 13.90
N SER A 71 12.08 12.94 14.98
CA SER A 71 13.49 13.35 15.05
C SER A 71 14.38 12.54 14.09
N LEU A 72 14.10 11.24 13.93
CA LEU A 72 14.79 10.39 12.97
C LEU A 72 14.45 10.76 11.51
N TYR A 73 13.20 11.14 11.25
CA TYR A 73 12.75 11.53 9.91
C TYR A 73 13.48 12.78 9.39
N VAL A 74 13.66 13.80 10.23
CA VAL A 74 14.41 15.02 9.86
C VAL A 74 15.90 14.74 9.63
N TYR A 75 16.50 13.85 10.42
CA TYR A 75 17.92 13.52 10.26
C TYR A 75 18.21 12.75 8.96
N VAL A 76 17.27 11.91 8.51
CA VAL A 76 17.41 11.17 7.23
C VAL A 76 17.27 12.11 6.03
N THR A 77 16.31 13.05 6.04
CA THR A 77 16.12 13.93 4.87
C THR A 77 17.15 15.05 4.76
N ALA A 78 17.82 15.43 5.87
CA ALA A 78 18.84 16.48 5.84
C ALA A 78 20.20 16.02 5.29
N ARG A 79 20.45 14.71 5.17
CA ARG A 79 21.72 14.17 4.64
C ARG A 79 21.79 14.10 3.12
N ASP A 80 20.69 14.26 2.42
CA ASP A 80 20.65 14.10 0.95
C ASP A 80 21.11 15.34 0.17
N GLU A 81 21.26 16.52 0.81
CA GLU A 81 21.53 17.76 0.06
C GLU A 81 23.02 17.98 -0.29
N ASP A 82 23.96 17.36 0.44
CA ASP A 82 25.40 17.54 0.18
C ASP A 82 26.00 16.51 -0.81
N ASP A 83 25.34 15.37 -1.04
CA ASP A 83 25.83 14.32 -1.95
C ASP A 83 25.28 14.47 -3.39
N ALA A 84 24.27 15.31 -3.60
CA ALA A 84 23.66 15.54 -4.91
C ALA A 84 24.62 16.18 -5.95
N ALA A 85 25.70 16.83 -5.50
CA ALA A 85 26.66 17.52 -6.37
C ALA A 85 27.75 16.60 -6.97
N LYS A 86 27.83 15.32 -6.57
CA LYS A 86 28.85 14.36 -7.06
C LYS A 86 28.28 13.08 -7.67
N ALA A 87 26.96 12.96 -7.80
CA ALA A 87 26.37 11.78 -8.42
C ALA A 87 26.88 11.67 -9.88
N PRO A 88 27.52 10.55 -10.26
CA PRO A 88 27.89 10.32 -11.65
C PRO A 88 26.63 10.40 -12.53
N PRO A 89 26.73 10.90 -13.77
CA PRO A 89 25.59 10.95 -14.67
C PRO A 89 24.97 9.56 -14.76
N VAL A 90 23.72 9.42 -14.32
CA VAL A 90 22.98 8.17 -14.43
C VAL A 90 22.98 7.82 -15.93
N PRO A 91 23.54 6.67 -16.33
CA PRO A 91 23.54 6.28 -17.73
C PRO A 91 22.09 6.33 -18.21
N PRO A 92 21.83 6.87 -19.42
CA PRO A 92 20.47 6.95 -19.95
C PRO A 92 19.85 5.56 -19.83
N ARG A 93 18.74 5.46 -19.07
CA ARG A 93 18.04 4.20 -18.89
C ARG A 93 17.74 3.65 -20.28
N ASP A 94 18.14 2.41 -20.52
CA ASP A 94 17.92 1.76 -21.80
C ASP A 94 16.42 1.83 -22.13
N SER A 95 16.09 2.49 -23.25
CA SER A 95 14.72 2.65 -23.72
C SER A 95 13.95 1.32 -23.86
N GLN A 96 14.69 0.20 -23.93
CA GLN A 96 14.13 -1.14 -23.91
C GLN A 96 13.55 -1.55 -22.55
N VAL A 97 14.18 -1.16 -21.44
CA VAL A 97 13.70 -1.46 -20.08
C VAL A 97 12.38 -0.76 -19.82
N GLU A 98 12.26 0.50 -20.26
CA GLU A 98 11.03 1.27 -20.13
C GLU A 98 9.89 0.69 -20.97
N LYS A 99 10.17 0.30 -22.22
CA LYS A 99 9.17 -0.39 -23.08
C LYS A 99 8.66 -1.68 -22.45
N ARG A 100 9.56 -2.54 -21.95
CA ARG A 100 9.19 -3.78 -21.27
C ARG A 100 8.35 -3.53 -20.02
N ALA A 101 8.65 -2.47 -19.26
CA ALA A 101 7.86 -2.11 -18.08
C ALA A 101 6.41 -1.74 -18.46
N VAL A 102 6.23 -0.99 -19.55
CA VAL A 102 4.90 -0.62 -20.06
C VAL A 102 4.12 -1.83 -20.59
N GLU A 103 4.78 -2.71 -21.36
CA GLU A 103 4.17 -3.95 -21.87
C GLU A 103 3.74 -4.87 -20.73
N ARG A 104 4.59 -5.02 -19.71
CA ARG A 104 4.29 -5.82 -18.52
C ARG A 104 3.13 -5.26 -17.70
N GLU A 105 3.05 -3.95 -17.53
CA GLU A 105 1.90 -3.34 -16.86
C GLU A 105 0.61 -3.61 -17.64
N ARG A 106 0.64 -3.50 -18.97
CA ARG A 106 -0.51 -3.84 -19.81
C ARG A 106 -0.91 -5.31 -19.69
N ALA A 107 0.08 -6.22 -19.73
CA ALA A 107 -0.13 -7.65 -19.53
C ALA A 107 -0.79 -7.94 -18.18
N TRP A 108 -0.35 -7.25 -17.11
CA TRP A 108 -0.94 -7.39 -15.77
C TRP A 108 -2.41 -6.96 -15.71
N GLN A 109 -2.78 -5.87 -16.38
CA GLN A 109 -4.18 -5.42 -16.43
C GLN A 109 -5.08 -6.44 -17.14
N LEU A 110 -4.61 -7.04 -18.24
CA LEU A 110 -5.34 -8.11 -18.93
C LEU A 110 -5.45 -9.38 -18.08
N THR A 111 -4.39 -9.76 -17.36
CA THR A 111 -4.43 -10.89 -16.43
C THR A 111 -5.49 -10.68 -15.33
N LYS A 112 -5.63 -9.46 -14.81
CA LYS A 112 -6.69 -9.15 -13.82
C LYS A 112 -8.10 -9.36 -14.39
N GLN A 113 -8.34 -8.92 -15.62
CA GLN A 113 -9.62 -9.13 -16.30
C GLN A 113 -9.89 -10.62 -16.56
N ALA A 114 -8.85 -11.36 -16.98
CA ALA A 114 -8.95 -12.80 -17.19
C ALA A 114 -9.26 -13.55 -15.88
N MET A 115 -8.61 -13.18 -14.78
CA MET A 115 -8.90 -13.76 -13.46
C MET A 115 -10.34 -13.51 -13.01
N GLU A 116 -10.88 -12.31 -13.28
CA GLU A 116 -12.27 -11.98 -12.96
C GLU A 116 -13.25 -12.81 -13.82
N ALA A 117 -13.00 -12.91 -15.13
CA ALA A 117 -13.77 -13.75 -16.04
C ALA A 117 -13.73 -15.23 -15.62
N ALA A 118 -12.55 -15.75 -15.30
CA ALA A 118 -12.37 -17.13 -14.84
C ALA A 118 -13.12 -17.42 -13.54
N ARG A 119 -13.11 -16.48 -12.58
CA ARG A 119 -13.90 -16.59 -11.34
C ARG A 119 -15.41 -16.55 -11.61
N GLY A 120 -15.84 -15.82 -12.65
CA GLY A 120 -17.21 -15.82 -13.15
C GLY A 120 -17.59 -17.05 -13.98
N GLY A 121 -16.65 -17.96 -14.25
CA GLY A 121 -16.87 -19.14 -15.09
C GLY A 121 -16.81 -18.87 -16.60
N ASP A 122 -16.45 -17.66 -17.02
CA ASP A 122 -16.27 -17.31 -18.43
C ASP A 122 -14.86 -17.70 -18.92
N CYS A 123 -14.70 -19.00 -19.16
CA CYS A 123 -13.44 -19.55 -19.67
C CYS A 123 -13.13 -19.14 -21.11
N ALA A 124 -14.14 -18.78 -21.91
CA ALA A 124 -13.93 -18.32 -23.29
C ALA A 124 -13.23 -16.96 -23.32
N THR A 125 -13.69 -16.01 -22.49
CA THR A 125 -13.02 -14.71 -22.32
C THR A 125 -11.63 -14.87 -21.73
N THR A 126 -11.46 -15.76 -20.75
CA THR A 126 -10.15 -16.07 -20.15
C THR A 126 -9.15 -16.57 -21.19
N ALA A 127 -9.55 -17.51 -22.05
CA ALA A 127 -8.68 -18.04 -23.11
C ALA A 127 -8.27 -16.96 -24.13
N ARG A 128 -9.22 -16.11 -24.55
CA ARG A 128 -8.93 -14.98 -25.46
C ARG A 128 -7.91 -14.02 -24.84
N LEU A 129 -8.17 -13.56 -23.62
CA LEU A 129 -7.26 -12.65 -22.92
C LEU A 129 -5.89 -13.28 -22.66
N GLY A 130 -5.83 -14.60 -22.40
CA GLY A 130 -4.58 -15.34 -22.29
C GLY A 130 -3.72 -15.25 -23.54
N SER A 131 -4.32 -15.38 -24.73
CA SER A 131 -3.58 -15.23 -26.00
C SER A 131 -3.04 -13.82 -26.21
N GLU A 132 -3.78 -12.79 -25.77
CA GLU A 132 -3.32 -11.39 -25.83
C GLU A 132 -2.16 -11.13 -24.86
N VAL A 133 -2.22 -11.69 -23.64
CA VAL A 133 -1.13 -11.61 -22.65
C VAL A 133 0.12 -12.33 -23.17
N GLN A 134 -0.03 -13.52 -23.76
CA GLN A 134 1.09 -14.27 -24.33
C GLN A 134 1.77 -13.51 -25.49
N ALA A 135 0.99 -12.83 -26.32
CA ALA A 135 1.53 -12.00 -27.41
C ALA A 135 2.25 -10.74 -26.90
N LEU A 136 1.85 -10.21 -25.74
CA LEU A 136 2.48 -9.03 -25.12
C LEU A 136 3.75 -9.36 -24.34
N ASP A 137 3.71 -10.37 -23.47
CA ASP A 137 4.84 -10.80 -22.64
C ASP A 137 4.70 -12.30 -22.35
N ALA A 138 5.37 -13.13 -23.16
CA ALA A 138 5.31 -14.59 -23.05
C ALA A 138 5.88 -15.11 -21.71
N ASP A 139 6.94 -14.49 -21.20
CA ASP A 139 7.53 -14.88 -19.91
C ASP A 139 6.56 -14.59 -18.76
N PHE A 140 5.84 -13.47 -18.84
CA PHE A 140 4.79 -13.12 -17.88
C PHE A 140 3.60 -14.06 -17.96
N TYR A 141 3.19 -14.46 -19.17
CA TYR A 141 2.13 -15.44 -19.37
C TYR A 141 2.46 -16.76 -18.65
N GLU A 142 3.64 -17.33 -18.89
CA GLU A 142 4.06 -18.60 -18.29
C GLU A 142 4.23 -18.51 -16.76
N SER A 143 4.82 -17.41 -16.27
CA SER A 143 5.16 -17.28 -14.85
C SER A 143 3.99 -16.82 -13.97
N VAL A 144 3.05 -16.04 -14.51
CA VAL A 144 1.95 -15.43 -13.73
C VAL A 144 0.59 -15.90 -14.22
N PHE A 145 0.31 -15.80 -15.51
CA PHE A 145 -1.04 -16.06 -16.05
C PHE A 145 -1.44 -17.53 -15.88
N VAL A 146 -0.58 -18.46 -16.32
CA VAL A 146 -0.82 -19.92 -16.27
C VAL A 146 -0.80 -20.44 -14.83
N ARG A 147 -0.02 -19.81 -13.94
CA ARG A 147 0.11 -20.22 -12.54
C ARG A 147 -1.06 -19.80 -11.65
N ASP A 148 -1.86 -18.83 -12.07
CA ASP A 148 -3.06 -18.45 -11.33
C ASP A 148 -4.09 -19.59 -11.34
N ALA A 149 -4.61 -19.93 -10.16
CA ALA A 149 -5.48 -21.10 -9.99
C ALA A 149 -6.86 -20.93 -10.67
N ALA A 150 -7.36 -19.71 -10.84
CA ALA A 150 -8.63 -19.49 -11.54
C ALA A 150 -8.43 -19.67 -13.06
N ASN A 151 -7.38 -19.05 -13.61
CA ASN A 151 -7.02 -19.20 -15.02
C ASN A 151 -6.69 -20.66 -15.37
N ALA A 152 -5.90 -21.35 -14.53
CA ALA A 152 -5.50 -22.73 -14.75
C ALA A 152 -6.69 -23.69 -14.91
N ARG A 153 -7.79 -23.45 -14.19
CA ARG A 153 -9.03 -24.25 -14.34
C ARG A 153 -9.68 -24.09 -15.71
N CYS A 154 -9.64 -22.87 -16.26
CA CYS A 154 -10.18 -22.59 -17.59
C CYS A 154 -9.26 -23.06 -18.73
N LEU A 155 -7.95 -23.15 -18.48
CA LEU A 155 -6.98 -23.61 -19.47
C LEU A 155 -6.85 -25.14 -19.53
N THR A 156 -7.18 -25.84 -18.43
CA THR A 156 -7.12 -27.30 -18.41
C THR A 156 -8.30 -27.87 -19.21
N PRO A 157 -8.05 -28.64 -20.28
CA PRO A 157 -9.13 -29.31 -21.00
C PRO A 157 -9.93 -30.16 -20.00
N PRO A 158 -11.28 -30.20 -20.09
CA PRO A 158 -12.06 -31.11 -19.26
C PRO A 158 -11.52 -32.51 -19.54
N ALA A 159 -10.96 -33.14 -18.50
CA ALA A 159 -10.41 -34.48 -18.61
C ALA A 159 -11.49 -35.33 -19.26
N ALA A 160 -11.21 -35.86 -20.46
CA ALA A 160 -12.17 -36.62 -21.24
C ALA A 160 -12.77 -37.66 -20.30
N SER A 161 -14.05 -37.47 -19.97
CA SER A 161 -14.75 -38.28 -18.99
C SER A 161 -14.61 -39.71 -19.46
N SER A 162 -13.85 -40.53 -18.73
CA SER A 162 -13.66 -41.93 -19.04
C SER A 162 -14.94 -42.68 -18.72
N THR A 163 -15.98 -42.51 -19.53
CA THR A 163 -17.09 -43.45 -19.59
C THR A 163 -16.59 -44.67 -20.36
N ALA A 164 -15.83 -45.51 -19.66
CA ALA A 164 -15.68 -46.90 -20.03
C ALA A 164 -16.90 -47.64 -19.47
N PRO A 165 -17.77 -48.21 -20.31
CA PRO A 165 -18.83 -49.11 -19.86
C PRO A 165 -18.23 -50.49 -19.56
N ASP A 166 -18.55 -51.03 -18.38
CA ASP A 166 -18.46 -52.47 -18.08
C ASP A 166 -19.65 -53.23 -18.69
#